data_AF-A0A0R1SA86-F1
#
_entry.id   AF-A0A0R1SA86-F1
#
_cell.length_a   1.000
_cell.length_b   1.000
_cell.length_c   1.000
_cell.angle_alpha   90.00
_cell.angle_beta   90.00
_cell.angle_gamma   90.00
#
_symmetry.space_group_name_H-M   'P 1'
#
loop_
_entity.id
_entity.type
_entity.pdbx_description
1 polymer ?
#
loop_
_entity_poly.entity_id
_entity_poly.type
_entity_poly.pdbx_seq_one_letter_code
_entity_poly.pdbx_strand_id
1 'polypeptide(L)' 'MEITDFGPQDPSEDFAYFAQKRPSSFLYVGCDVADGQTHPHHSPDFLMDERCLLIAAKAMGATVLQYLDN' A
#
# COMPACT_ATOMS: atom_id res chain seq x y z
N MET A 1 0.68 10.07 -11.24
CA MET A 1 0.26 9.12 -10.20
C MET A 1 -1.11 9.55 -9.78
N GLU A 2 -2.10 8.70 -9.98
CA GLU A 2 -3.46 8.97 -9.50
C GLU A 2 -3.54 8.51 -8.04
N ILE A 3 -4.19 9.31 -7.20
CA ILE A 3 -4.49 8.94 -5.82
C ILE A 3 -6.00 8.79 -5.75
N THR A 4 -6.44 7.60 -5.34
CA THR A 4 -7.85 7.25 -5.28
C THR A 4 -8.16 6.80 -3.85
N ASP A 5 -9.24 7.34 -3.29
CA ASP A 5 -9.76 6.93 -1.99
C ASP A 5 -10.76 5.79 -2.18
N PHE A 6 -10.43 4.61 -1.64
CA PHE A 6 -11.29 3.43 -1.64
C PHE A 6 -12.03 3.24 -0.30
N GLY A 7 -11.96 4.22 0.60
CA GLY A 7 -12.52 4.17 1.94
C GLY A 7 -11.77 3.20 2.87
N PRO A 8 -12.33 2.96 4.07
CA PRO A 8 -11.82 1.95 4.99
C PRO A 8 -11.78 0.56 4.33
N GLN A 9 -10.77 -0.23 4.65
CA GLN A 9 -10.62 -1.59 4.15
C GLN A 9 -11.05 -2.59 5.23
N ASP A 10 -11.73 -3.66 4.81
CA ASP A 10 -12.25 -4.71 5.70
C ASP A 10 -11.18 -5.58 6.40
N PRO A 11 -10.00 -5.89 5.81
CA PRO A 11 -9.02 -6.74 6.46
C PRO A 11 -8.46 -6.13 7.75
N SER A 12 -8.36 -6.94 8.80
CA SER A 12 -7.60 -6.60 10.00
C SER A 12 -6.11 -6.60 9.70
N GLU A 13 -5.37 -5.65 10.27
CA GLU A 13 -3.93 -5.47 10.07
C GLU A 13 -3.26 -5.13 11.41
N ASP A 14 -2.18 -5.83 11.76
CA ASP A 14 -1.50 -5.66 13.03
C ASP A 14 -0.66 -4.38 13.11
N PHE A 15 -0.43 -3.73 11.96
CA PHE A 15 0.13 -2.36 11.92
C PHE A 15 -0.63 -1.39 12.83
N ALA A 16 -1.91 -1.64 13.09
CA ALA A 16 -2.73 -0.89 14.04
C ALA A 16 -2.09 -0.76 15.43
N TYR A 17 -1.32 -1.76 15.89
CA TYR A 17 -0.60 -1.66 17.16
C TYR A 17 0.46 -0.55 17.18
N PHE A 18 1.11 -0.26 16.05
CA PHE A 18 2.02 0.89 15.94
C PHE A 18 1.23 2.20 15.90
N ALA A 19 0.14 2.24 15.13
CA ALA A 19 -0.72 3.43 15.01
C ALA A 19 -1.42 3.83 16.33
N GLN A 20 -1.63 2.89 17.24
CA GLN A 20 -2.11 3.19 18.60
C GLN A 20 -1.09 3.93 19.46
N LYS A 21 0.22 3.89 19.13
CA LYS A 21 1.30 4.41 19.98
C LYS A 21 1.95 5.68 19.46
N ARG A 22 1.91 5.91 18.15
CA ARG A 22 2.53 7.06 17.48
C ARG A 22 1.60 7.58 16.38
N PRO A 23 1.70 8.87 16.02
CA PRO A 23 1.10 9.35 14.78
C PRO A 23 1.65 8.52 13.61
N SER A 24 0.77 7.79 12.95
CA SER A 24 1.13 6.83 11.91
C SER A 24 0.23 7.03 10.70
N SER A 25 0.73 6.63 9.54
CA SER A 25 -0.03 6.53 8.30
C SER A 25 0.23 5.14 7.71
N PHE A 26 -0.83 4.51 7.21
CA PHE A 26 -0.77 3.26 6.45
C PHE A 26 -1.27 3.55 5.05
N LEU A 27 -0.51 3.15 4.04
CA LEU A 27 -0.78 3.48 2.64
C LEU A 27 -0.86 2.22 1.80
N TYR A 28 -1.82 2.21 0.88
CA TYR A 28 -2.01 1.15 -0.10
C TYR A 28 -1.34 1.54 -1.42
N VAL A 29 -0.75 0.55 -2.08
CA VAL A 29 -0.20 0.70 -3.44
C VAL A 29 -0.99 -0.22 -4.34
N GLY A 30 -1.61 0.34 -5.38
CA GLY A 30 -2.38 -0.45 -6.34
C GLY A 30 -1.48 -1.43 -7.08
N CYS A 31 -1.90 -2.69 -7.14
CA CYS A 31 -1.15 -3.77 -7.77
C CYS A 31 -2.02 -4.69 -8.65
N ASP A 32 -3.17 -4.20 -9.12
CA ASP A 32 -4.05 -4.96 -10.00
C ASP A 32 -3.32 -5.39 -11.28
N VAL A 33 -3.54 -6.65 -11.69
CA VAL A 33 -2.96 -7.18 -12.92
C VAL A 33 -3.69 -6.64 -14.15
N ALA A 34 -2.93 -6.33 -15.21
CA ALA A 34 -3.44 -5.64 -16.39
C ALA A 34 -4.44 -6.47 -17.24
N ASP A 35 -4.44 -7.79 -17.07
CA ASP A 35 -5.31 -8.71 -17.81
C ASP A 35 -6.71 -8.88 -17.16
N GLY A 36 -6.96 -8.17 -16.06
CA GLY A 36 -8.24 -8.21 -15.33
C GLY A 36 -8.44 -9.46 -14.48
N GLN A 37 -7.42 -10.32 -14.36
CA GLN A 37 -7.47 -11.53 -13.51
C GLN A 37 -7.00 -11.22 -12.07
N THR A 38 -7.45 -10.11 -11.50
CA THR A 38 -7.14 -9.76 -10.12
C THR A 38 -7.94 -10.66 -9.17
N HIS A 39 -7.22 -11.37 -8.30
CA HIS A 39 -7.79 -12.18 -7.23
C HIS A 39 -7.47 -11.56 -5.86
N PRO A 40 -8.29 -11.79 -4.81
CA PRO A 40 -8.06 -11.21 -3.50
C PRO A 40 -6.79 -11.76 -2.82
N HIS A 41 -6.24 -11.02 -1.84
CA HIS A 41 -4.95 -11.29 -1.15
C HIS A 41 -4.78 -12.70 -0.54
N HIS A 42 -5.87 -13.44 -0.27
CA HIS A 42 -5.82 -14.79 0.30
C HIS A 42 -6.27 -15.89 -0.68
N SER A 43 -6.41 -15.56 -1.97
CA SER A 43 -6.70 -16.53 -3.01
C SER A 43 -5.47 -17.37 -3.36
N PRO A 44 -5.60 -18.68 -3.68
CA PRO A 44 -4.50 -19.46 -4.27
C PRO A 44 -4.05 -18.93 -5.63
N ASP A 45 -4.93 -18.20 -6.32
CA ASP A 45 -4.67 -17.59 -7.63
C ASP A 45 -4.21 -16.12 -7.51
N PHE A 46 -3.84 -15.67 -6.30
CA PHE A 46 -3.35 -14.31 -6.10
C PHE A 46 -2.09 -14.05 -6.94
N LEU A 47 -2.16 -12.99 -7.73
CA LEU A 47 -1.05 -12.45 -8.49
C LEU A 47 -1.07 -10.92 -8.36
N MET A 48 0.12 -10.33 -8.37
CA MET A 48 0.34 -8.91 -8.15
C MET A 48 1.15 -8.34 -9.30
N ASP A 49 0.78 -7.15 -9.79
CA ASP A 49 1.62 -6.42 -10.75
C ASP A 49 2.89 -5.89 -10.08
N GLU A 50 4.04 -6.50 -10.40
CA GLU A 50 5.34 -6.18 -9.79
C GLU A 50 5.78 -4.71 -10.02
N ARG A 51 5.17 -3.98 -10.96
CA ARG A 51 5.42 -2.53 -11.10
C ARG A 51 5.09 -1.77 -9.82
N CYS A 52 4.18 -2.29 -8.99
CA CYS A 52 3.83 -1.67 -7.72
C CYS A 52 4.98 -1.66 -6.71
N LEU A 53 5.97 -2.56 -6.83
CA LEU A 53 7.17 -2.56 -5.99
C LEU A 53 8.00 -1.27 -6.16
N LEU A 54 8.18 -0.83 -7.41
CA LEU A 54 8.91 0.40 -7.70
C LEU A 54 8.15 1.63 -7.21
N ILE A 55 6.82 1.60 -7.30
CA ILE A 55 5.96 2.69 -6.81
C ILE A 55 6.05 2.77 -5.28
N ALA A 56 5.95 1.64 -4.58
CA ALA A 56 6.08 1.56 -3.13
C ALA A 56 7.45 2.10 -2.66
N ALA A 57 8.54 1.68 -3.30
CA ALA A 57 9.89 2.13 -2.97
C ALA A 57 10.05 3.65 -3.17
N LYS A 58 9.54 4.21 -4.27
CA LYS A 58 9.58 5.65 -4.53
C LYS A 58 8.73 6.43 -3.54
N ALA A 59 7.53 5.97 -3.24
CA ALA A 59 6.61 6.62 -2.31
C ALA A 59 7.19 6.68 -0.89
N MET A 60 7.71 5.55 -0.39
CA MET A 60 8.33 5.49 0.94
C MET A 60 9.63 6.30 0.98
N GLY A 61 10.49 6.18 -0.04
CA GLY A 61 11.74 6.94 -0.11
C GLY A 61 11.52 8.45 -0.13
N ALA A 62 10.57 8.94 -0.94
CA ALA A 62 10.19 10.34 -0.97
C ALA A 62 9.62 10.81 0.38
N THR A 63 8.75 10.00 1.00
CA THR A 63 8.19 10.29 2.34
C THR A 63 9.29 10.43 3.39
N VAL A 64 10.27 9.51 3.39
CA VAL A 64 11.38 9.54 4.34
C VAL A 64 12.26 10.77 4.14
N LEU A 65 12.66 11.06 2.89
CA LEU A 65 13.45 12.25 2.58
C LEU A 65 12.72 13.52 3.02
N GLN A 66 11.45 13.67 2.65
CA GLN A 66 10.66 14.84 3.04
C GLN A 66 10.46 14.95 4.56
N TYR A 67 10.30 13.83 5.27
CA TYR A 67 10.14 13.83 6.72
C TYR A 67 11.44 14.21 7.46
N LEU A 68 12.59 13.79 6.92
CA LEU A 68 13.90 13.99 7.54
C LEU A 68 14.61 15.28 7.08
N ASP A 69 14.30 15.81 5.89
CA ASP A 69 14.86 17.06 5.33
C ASP A 69 14.23 18.32 5.96
N ASN A 70 13.58 18.20 7.12
CA ASN A 70 13.05 19.33 7.90
C ASN A 70 14.15 20.09 8.64
#